data_AF-T1HEK4-F1
#
_entry.id   AF-T1HEK4-F1
#
_cell.length_a   1.000
_cell.length_b   1.000
_cell.length_c   1.000
_cell.angle_alpha   90.00
_cell.angle_beta   90.00
_cell.angle_gamma   90.00
#
_symmetry.space_group_name_H-M   'P 1'
#
loop_
_entity.id
_entity.type
_entity.pdbx_description
1 polymer ?
#
loop_
_entity_poly.entity_id
_entity_poly.type
_entity_poly.pdbx_seq_one_letter_code
_entity_poly.pdbx_strand_id
1 'polypeptide(L)'
;NFLFFRCGECDSSCETCLHDGTTGCVTCKGGIRAGSSGKCHNKSFECPPHCVLCTLQEDICTECSAGYIIDINGDCVIDEKSCKPGEYTTTNGCEPCENLSNCTKCPPGLNIINNTCVAFCGTGYFSDSGWCRPCAEHCAECLGDRQDQCLSCVDEYKFASGYCMESCPGGTYKTQWGCLKCHHFCNECSMQLSHPISTYIMYNGNEN
;
A
#
# COMPACT_ATOMS: atom_id res chain seq x y z
N ASN A 1 70.33 -2.44 9.65
CA ASN A 1 69.06 -2.34 8.90
C ASN A 1 68.26 -1.21 9.50
N PHE A 2 68.42 0.02 9.01
CA PHE A 2 67.67 1.18 9.49
C PHE A 2 66.34 1.23 8.75
N LEU A 3 65.25 0.95 9.45
CA LEU A 3 63.90 1.13 8.93
C LEU A 3 63.65 2.64 8.81
N PHE A 4 63.58 3.14 7.57
CA PHE A 4 63.14 4.49 7.30
C PHE A 4 61.62 4.54 7.47
N PHE A 5 61.13 5.14 8.55
CA PHE A 5 59.72 5.50 8.67
C PHE A 5 59.47 6.68 7.75
N ARG A 6 58.84 6.45 6.60
CA ARG A 6 58.33 7.50 5.73
C ARG A 6 56.94 7.89 6.22
N CYS A 7 56.71 9.17 6.45
CA CYS A 7 55.36 9.67 6.65
C CYS A 7 54.61 9.60 5.32
N GLY A 8 53.47 8.92 5.29
CA GLY A 8 52.50 9.02 4.20
C GLY A 8 51.64 10.27 4.36
N GLU A 9 51.01 10.71 3.28
CA GLU A 9 50.01 11.78 3.34
C GLU A 9 48.67 11.21 3.85
N CYS A 10 47.91 12.03 4.59
CA CYS A 10 46.54 11.70 4.97
C CYS A 10 45.66 11.54 3.73
N ASP A 11 44.60 10.74 3.82
CA ASP A 11 43.59 10.69 2.77
C ASP A 11 43.01 12.10 2.51
N SER A 12 42.68 12.37 1.25
CA SER A 12 42.18 13.67 0.79
C SER A 12 40.91 14.15 1.51
N SER A 13 40.15 13.24 2.13
CA SER A 13 38.96 13.53 2.94
C SER A 13 39.28 14.06 4.34
N CYS A 14 40.54 13.99 4.78
CA CYS A 14 40.93 14.20 6.17
C CYS A 14 41.68 15.53 6.35
N GLU A 15 41.43 16.16 7.50
CA GLU A 15 42.14 17.36 7.95
C GLU A 15 43.31 16.98 8.87
N THR A 16 43.13 15.97 9.74
CA THR A 16 44.21 15.33 10.50
C THR A 16 44.06 13.81 10.50
N CYS A 17 45.17 13.07 10.51
CA CYS A 17 45.19 11.60 10.54
C CYS A 17 46.32 11.04 11.41
N LEU A 18 46.13 9.82 11.92
CA LEU A 18 47.08 9.02 12.70
C LEU A 18 47.99 8.15 11.82
N HIS A 19 47.49 7.69 10.68
CA HIS A 19 48.25 6.94 9.68
C HIS A 19 47.67 7.20 8.28
N ASP A 20 48.40 6.78 7.24
CA ASP A 20 47.99 6.91 5.84
C ASP A 20 46.79 6.02 5.50
N GLY A 21 46.08 6.38 4.42
CA GLY A 21 44.89 5.67 3.95
C GLY A 21 43.56 6.17 4.57
N THR A 22 42.46 5.53 4.15
CA THR A 22 41.10 6.05 4.39
C THR A 22 40.57 5.90 5.81
N THR A 23 41.19 5.07 6.66
CA THR A 23 40.70 4.72 8.01
C THR A 23 41.53 5.34 9.14
N GLY A 24 42.52 6.17 8.80
CA GLY A 24 43.43 6.76 9.77
C GLY A 24 43.00 8.13 10.28
N CYS A 25 41.82 8.61 9.94
CA CYS A 25 41.47 10.02 10.12
C CYS A 25 40.98 10.31 11.53
N VAL A 26 41.36 11.49 12.04
CA VAL A 26 40.99 12.00 13.38
C VAL A 26 40.02 13.16 13.23
N THR A 27 40.34 14.09 12.34
CA THR A 27 39.42 15.15 11.90
C THR A 27 39.25 15.12 10.40
N CYS A 28 38.04 15.37 9.94
CA CYS A 28 37.66 15.48 8.56
C CYS A 28 37.65 16.95 8.15
N LYS A 29 37.91 17.21 6.87
CA LYS A 29 37.83 18.57 6.34
C LYS A 29 36.46 19.19 6.65
N GLY A 30 36.47 20.42 7.15
CA GLY A 30 35.25 21.09 7.63
C GLY A 30 35.02 20.97 9.15
N GLY A 31 36.02 20.55 9.92
CA GLY A 31 35.97 20.54 11.39
C GLY A 31 35.15 19.40 12.00
N ILE A 32 34.83 18.36 11.22
CA ILE A 32 34.03 17.21 11.65
C ILE A 32 34.95 16.16 12.29
N ARG A 33 34.50 15.48 13.35
CA ARG A 33 35.26 14.35 13.94
C ARG A 33 35.08 13.10 13.10
N ALA A 34 36.17 12.39 12.81
CA ALA A 34 36.09 11.10 12.15
C ALA A 34 35.36 10.08 13.05
N GLY A 35 34.58 9.19 12.43
CA GLY A 35 33.88 8.12 13.13
C GLY A 35 34.85 7.10 13.76
N SER A 36 34.32 6.13 14.50
CA SER A 36 35.11 5.08 15.18
C SER A 36 35.97 4.23 14.22
N SER A 37 35.62 4.20 12.93
CA SER A 37 36.36 3.52 11.85
C SER A 37 37.47 4.36 11.24
N GLY A 38 37.65 5.61 11.72
CA GLY A 38 38.62 6.58 11.21
C GLY A 38 38.40 6.99 9.76
N LYS A 39 37.19 6.80 9.21
CA LYS A 39 36.79 7.26 7.88
C LYS A 39 36.04 8.58 7.94
N CYS A 40 36.32 9.44 6.98
CA CYS A 40 35.58 10.69 6.77
C CYS A 40 34.50 10.49 5.71
N HIS A 41 33.24 10.65 6.10
CA HIS A 41 32.10 10.53 5.20
C HIS A 41 31.78 11.90 4.59
N ASN A 42 31.96 12.05 3.28
CA ASN A 42 31.80 13.30 2.53
C ASN A 42 30.37 13.48 1.98
N LYS A 43 29.36 13.37 2.84
CA LYS A 43 27.99 13.74 2.49
C LYS A 43 27.54 14.69 3.58
N SER A 44 27.04 15.87 3.22
CA SER A 44 26.37 16.77 4.16
C SER A 44 25.41 15.93 4.99
N PHE A 45 25.77 15.66 6.24
CA PHE A 45 25.04 14.74 7.10
C PHE A 45 23.89 15.55 7.69
N GLU A 46 22.87 15.78 6.86
CA GLU A 46 21.59 16.25 7.36
C GLU A 46 20.96 15.05 8.05
N CYS A 47 20.72 15.16 9.37
CA CYS A 47 20.01 14.12 10.10
C CYS A 47 18.66 13.83 9.41
N PRO A 48 18.11 12.61 9.57
CA PRO A 48 16.79 12.28 9.05
C PRO A 48 15.73 13.34 9.42
N PRO A 49 14.64 13.47 8.65
CA PRO A 49 13.56 14.40 8.95
C PRO A 49 13.12 14.31 10.42
N HIS A 50 12.90 15.46 11.05
CA HIS A 50 12.50 15.56 12.46
C HIS A 50 13.55 15.08 13.48
N CYS A 51 14.77 14.72 13.05
CA CYS A 51 15.88 14.37 13.93
C CYS A 51 16.77 15.59 14.25
N VAL A 52 16.93 15.90 15.53
CA VAL A 52 17.75 17.00 16.06
C VAL A 52 19.20 16.54 16.24
N LEU A 53 19.41 15.31 16.72
CA LEU A 53 20.74 14.69 16.89
C LEU A 53 20.74 13.28 16.33
N CYS A 54 21.68 12.96 15.45
CA CYS A 54 21.84 11.63 14.85
C CYS A 54 23.27 11.08 15.05
N THR A 55 23.42 9.76 15.03
CA THR A 55 24.73 9.13 15.11
C THR A 55 25.48 9.30 13.79
N LEU A 56 26.75 9.73 13.86
CA LEU A 56 27.62 10.02 12.71
C LEU A 56 27.93 8.80 11.81
N GLN A 57 27.34 7.63 12.07
CA GLN A 57 27.76 6.37 11.47
C GLN A 57 26.61 5.51 10.93
N GLU A 58 25.35 5.65 11.37
CA GLU A 58 24.25 4.73 10.96
C GLU A 58 22.90 5.38 10.66
N ASP A 59 22.81 6.70 10.41
CA ASP A 59 21.53 7.41 10.19
C ASP A 59 20.51 7.27 11.35
N ILE A 60 20.88 6.62 12.45
CA ILE A 60 20.07 6.42 13.65
C ILE A 60 19.91 7.74 14.40
N CYS A 61 18.68 8.17 14.61
CA CYS A 61 18.36 9.34 15.41
C CYS A 61 18.47 9.06 16.92
N THR A 62 19.06 10.01 17.64
CA THR A 62 19.23 9.98 19.10
C THR A 62 18.39 11.02 19.83
N GLU A 63 17.92 12.06 19.13
CA GLU A 63 17.01 13.05 19.69
C GLU A 63 16.08 13.57 18.59
N CYS A 64 14.78 13.46 18.80
CA CYS A 64 13.77 13.96 17.87
C CYS A 64 13.28 15.35 18.24
N SER A 65 12.78 16.08 17.24
CA SER A 65 12.04 17.32 17.44
C SER A 65 10.76 17.07 18.25
N ALA A 66 10.26 18.12 18.93
CA ALA A 66 9.11 18.00 19.82
C ALA A 66 7.89 17.38 19.10
N GLY A 67 7.29 16.35 19.69
CA GLY A 67 6.14 15.62 19.13
C GLY A 67 6.50 14.31 18.40
N TYR A 68 7.78 13.96 18.32
CA TYR A 68 8.27 12.72 17.73
C TYR A 68 8.97 11.84 18.78
N ILE A 69 8.86 10.53 18.62
CA ILE A 69 9.52 9.48 19.40
C ILE A 69 10.41 8.65 18.48
N ILE A 70 11.47 8.07 19.03
CA ILE A 70 12.39 7.21 18.27
C ILE A 70 11.80 5.80 18.21
N ASP A 71 11.66 5.25 17.01
CA ASP A 71 11.21 3.86 16.80
C ASP A 71 12.36 2.85 17.00
N ILE A 72 12.08 1.56 16.77
CA ILE A 72 13.10 0.49 16.92
C ILE A 72 14.22 0.55 15.88
N ASN A 73 14.02 1.26 14.76
CA ASN A 73 14.98 1.43 13.69
C ASN A 73 15.82 2.71 13.86
N GLY A 74 15.49 3.54 14.85
CA GLY A 74 16.16 4.83 15.05
C GLY A 74 15.51 5.98 14.31
N ASP A 75 14.31 5.80 13.77
CA ASP A 75 13.58 6.84 13.04
C ASP A 75 12.68 7.65 13.97
N CYS A 76 12.57 8.96 13.71
CA CYS A 76 11.63 9.82 14.41
C CYS A 76 10.21 9.63 13.87
N VAL A 77 9.37 8.92 14.62
CA VAL A 77 7.95 8.68 14.32
C VAL A 77 7.05 9.46 15.27
N ILE A 78 5.81 9.74 14.88
CA ILE A 78 4.88 10.50 15.72
C ILE A 78 4.26 9.57 16.76
N ASP A 79 4.23 10.00 18.03
CA ASP A 79 3.44 9.33 19.06
C ASP A 79 1.95 9.60 18.79
N GLU A 80 1.12 8.56 18.64
CA GLU A 80 -0.33 8.66 18.39
C GLU A 80 -1.07 9.56 19.40
N LYS A 81 -0.47 9.80 20.58
CA LYS A 81 -1.00 10.70 21.62
C LYS A 81 -0.61 12.17 21.45
N SER A 82 0.23 12.51 20.48
CA SER A 82 0.72 13.88 20.23
C SER A 82 -0.23 14.70 19.36
N CYS A 83 -1.10 14.06 18.57
CA CYS A 83 -2.07 14.77 17.73
C CYS A 83 -3.29 15.21 18.53
N LYS A 84 -3.82 16.39 18.23
CA LYS A 84 -5.00 16.93 18.92
C LYS A 84 -6.26 16.16 18.48
N PRO A 85 -7.34 16.17 19.29
CA PRO A 85 -8.63 15.66 18.84
C PRO A 85 -9.05 16.36 17.54
N GLY A 86 -9.28 15.58 16.48
CA GLY A 86 -9.56 16.10 15.14
C GLY A 86 -8.34 16.17 14.22
N GLU A 87 -7.21 15.55 14.57
CA GLU A 87 -6.05 15.36 13.70
C GLU A 87 -5.69 13.87 13.58
N TYR A 88 -5.04 13.47 12.48
CA TYR A 88 -4.52 12.12 12.29
C TYR A 88 -3.03 12.10 11.96
N THR A 89 -2.33 11.01 12.30
CA THR A 89 -0.89 10.87 12.09
C THR A 89 -0.54 10.59 10.63
N THR A 90 0.44 11.31 10.11
CA THR A 90 1.07 11.09 8.78
C THR A 90 2.58 11.05 8.92
N THR A 91 3.30 10.74 7.84
CA THR A 91 4.77 10.76 7.81
C THR A 91 5.37 12.16 8.03
N ASN A 92 4.59 13.23 7.89
CA ASN A 92 5.05 14.62 7.96
C ASN A 92 4.56 15.37 9.22
N GLY A 93 3.76 14.72 10.07
CA GLY A 93 3.11 15.38 11.19
C GLY A 93 1.66 14.96 11.39
N CYS A 94 0.97 15.69 12.27
CA CYS A 94 -0.46 15.60 12.44
C CYS A 94 -1.16 16.41 11.33
N GLU A 95 -2.04 15.79 10.56
CA GLU A 95 -2.89 16.49 9.59
C GLU A 95 -4.31 16.71 10.14
N PRO A 96 -4.93 17.87 9.91
CA PRO A 96 -6.26 18.19 10.41
C PRO A 96 -7.35 17.41 9.65
N CYS A 97 -8.25 16.79 10.40
CA CYS A 97 -9.59 16.41 9.94
C CYS A 97 -10.51 17.63 10.12
N GLU A 98 -11.35 17.95 9.13
CA GLU A 98 -12.34 19.04 9.30
C GLU A 98 -13.34 18.72 10.44
N ASN A 99 -13.56 17.43 10.75
CA ASN A 99 -14.11 16.85 12.00
C ASN A 99 -14.06 15.31 11.89
N LEU A 100 -14.32 14.55 12.98
CA LEU A 100 -14.50 13.07 12.96
C LEU A 100 -15.62 12.59 11.99
N SER A 101 -16.44 13.52 11.51
CA SER A 101 -17.52 13.29 10.53
C SER A 101 -17.38 14.18 9.29
N ASN A 102 -16.18 14.72 9.04
CA ASN A 102 -15.84 15.56 7.89
C ASN A 102 -14.36 15.42 7.53
N CYS A 103 -13.84 14.19 7.45
CA CYS A 103 -12.47 13.96 7.02
C CYS A 103 -12.36 14.10 5.50
N THR A 104 -11.58 15.07 5.03
CA THR A 104 -11.23 15.20 3.59
C THR A 104 -10.12 14.24 3.18
N LYS A 105 -9.39 13.69 4.15
CA LYS A 105 -8.38 12.64 4.02
C LYS A 105 -8.41 11.70 5.23
N CYS A 106 -8.06 10.44 5.03
CA CYS A 106 -7.92 9.45 6.08
C CYS A 106 -6.46 9.03 6.26
N PRO A 107 -6.10 8.49 7.44
CA PRO A 107 -4.83 7.80 7.63
C PRO A 107 -4.53 6.80 6.51
N PRO A 108 -3.24 6.58 6.19
CA PRO A 108 -2.85 5.54 5.23
C PRO A 108 -3.51 4.19 5.56
N GLY A 109 -4.13 3.57 4.56
CA GLY A 109 -4.83 2.28 4.69
C GLY A 109 -6.32 2.38 5.04
N LEU A 110 -6.86 3.58 5.29
CA LEU A 110 -8.29 3.80 5.46
C LEU A 110 -8.91 4.50 4.24
N ASN A 111 -10.24 4.37 4.10
CA ASN A 111 -11.02 4.92 3.00
C ASN A 111 -12.14 5.83 3.53
N ILE A 112 -12.47 6.88 2.79
CA ILE A 112 -13.56 7.81 3.13
C ILE A 112 -14.89 7.27 2.58
N ILE A 113 -15.89 7.13 3.45
CA ILE A 113 -17.28 6.91 3.08
C ILE A 113 -18.19 7.82 3.92
N ASN A 114 -19.05 8.61 3.29
CA ASN A 114 -19.93 9.58 3.98
C ASN A 114 -19.18 10.37 5.08
N ASN A 115 -18.02 10.92 4.73
CA ASN A 115 -17.15 11.70 5.60
C ASN A 115 -16.57 10.96 6.82
N THR A 116 -16.61 9.63 6.82
CA THR A 116 -16.07 8.76 7.87
C THR A 116 -14.95 7.89 7.32
N CYS A 117 -13.89 7.67 8.09
CA CYS A 117 -12.80 6.77 7.72
C CYS A 117 -13.14 5.33 8.10
N VAL A 118 -13.09 4.42 7.13
CA VAL A 118 -13.34 2.99 7.31
C VAL A 118 -12.20 2.17 6.74
N ALA A 119 -11.88 1.03 7.37
CA ALA A 119 -10.87 0.11 6.84
C ALA A 119 -11.35 -0.59 5.56
N PHE A 120 -12.66 -0.91 5.50
CA PHE A 120 -13.29 -1.57 4.37
C PHE A 120 -14.54 -0.80 3.97
N CYS A 121 -14.72 -0.55 2.67
CA CYS A 121 -15.87 0.18 2.14
C CYS A 121 -17.20 -0.55 2.31
N GLY A 122 -17.16 -1.88 2.51
CA GLY A 122 -18.34 -2.71 2.67
C GLY A 122 -19.05 -3.01 1.34
N THR A 123 -20.19 -3.69 1.44
CA THR A 123 -21.00 -4.12 0.29
C THR A 123 -21.56 -2.91 -0.46
N GLY A 124 -21.52 -2.96 -1.80
CA GLY A 124 -21.98 -1.92 -2.71
C GLY A 124 -20.97 -0.83 -3.00
N TYR A 125 -19.76 -0.91 -2.44
CA TYR A 125 -18.70 0.08 -2.63
C TYR A 125 -17.34 -0.58 -2.86
N PHE A 126 -16.48 0.08 -3.63
CA PHE A 126 -15.08 -0.31 -3.82
C PHE A 126 -14.13 0.82 -3.41
N SER A 127 -12.90 0.45 -3.07
CA SER A 127 -11.85 1.42 -2.74
C SER A 127 -11.21 1.96 -4.02
N ASP A 128 -11.23 3.28 -4.16
CA ASP A 128 -10.51 4.02 -5.19
C ASP A 128 -9.79 5.20 -4.57
N SER A 129 -8.46 5.15 -4.57
CA SER A 129 -7.61 6.29 -4.18
C SER A 129 -7.91 6.86 -2.78
N GLY A 130 -8.26 5.98 -1.82
CA GLY A 130 -8.64 6.37 -0.45
C GLY A 130 -10.11 6.79 -0.28
N TRP A 131 -10.95 6.57 -1.30
CA TRP A 131 -12.38 6.83 -1.26
C TRP A 131 -13.17 5.56 -1.50
N CYS A 132 -14.30 5.42 -0.81
CA CYS A 132 -15.28 4.39 -1.11
C CYS A 132 -16.24 4.91 -2.18
N ARG A 133 -16.13 4.36 -3.38
CA ARG A 133 -16.99 4.70 -4.51
C ARG A 133 -18.07 3.64 -4.72
N PRO A 134 -19.29 4.02 -5.11
CA PRO A 134 -20.36 3.06 -5.32
C PRO A 134 -20.05 2.14 -6.49
N CYS A 135 -20.44 0.87 -6.37
CA CYS A 135 -20.49 -0.06 -7.48
C CYS A 135 -21.57 0.34 -8.51
N ALA A 136 -21.52 -0.28 -9.69
CA ALA A 136 -22.59 -0.19 -10.66
C ALA A 136 -23.93 -0.71 -10.11
N GLU A 137 -25.03 -0.33 -10.76
CA GLU A 137 -26.39 -0.71 -10.34
C GLU A 137 -26.55 -2.23 -10.21
N HIS A 138 -27.27 -2.66 -9.17
CA HIS A 138 -27.52 -4.07 -8.81
C HIS A 138 -26.28 -4.91 -8.46
N CYS A 139 -25.10 -4.30 -8.39
CA CYS A 139 -23.87 -4.95 -8.01
C CYS A 139 -23.64 -4.87 -6.49
N ALA A 140 -23.44 -6.01 -5.84
CA ALA A 140 -23.16 -6.12 -4.42
C ALA A 140 -21.65 -5.98 -4.11
N GLU A 141 -20.78 -6.53 -4.96
CA GLU A 141 -19.33 -6.38 -4.82
C GLU A 141 -18.72 -6.14 -6.20
N CYS A 142 -17.77 -5.21 -6.30
CA CYS A 142 -17.18 -4.82 -7.58
C CYS A 142 -15.69 -4.50 -7.46
N LEU A 143 -14.99 -4.55 -8.59
CA LEU A 143 -13.62 -4.05 -8.73
C LEU A 143 -13.56 -2.56 -9.16
N GLY A 144 -14.69 -2.01 -9.58
CA GLY A 144 -14.81 -0.66 -10.12
C GLY A 144 -16.26 -0.25 -10.34
N ASP A 145 -16.45 0.94 -10.88
CA ASP A 145 -17.75 1.57 -11.10
C ASP A 145 -18.42 1.12 -12.41
N ARG A 146 -17.72 0.38 -13.28
CA ARG A 146 -18.30 -0.10 -14.54
C ARG A 146 -19.16 -1.34 -14.33
N GLN A 147 -20.20 -1.46 -15.15
CA GLN A 147 -21.21 -2.51 -15.04
C GLN A 147 -20.67 -3.93 -15.28
N ASP A 148 -19.54 -4.08 -15.98
CA ASP A 148 -18.84 -5.34 -16.27
C ASP A 148 -17.74 -5.67 -15.24
N GLN A 149 -17.53 -4.80 -14.24
CA GLN A 149 -16.57 -5.00 -13.17
C GLN A 149 -17.23 -5.55 -11.89
N CYS A 150 -18.46 -6.05 -12.00
CA CYS A 150 -19.15 -6.66 -10.89
C CYS A 150 -18.56 -8.05 -10.59
N LEU A 151 -18.55 -8.42 -9.31
CA LEU A 151 -18.12 -9.72 -8.79
C LEU A 151 -19.30 -10.52 -8.24
N SER A 152 -20.30 -9.84 -7.67
CA SER A 152 -21.52 -10.46 -7.14
C SER A 152 -22.70 -9.49 -7.22
N CYS A 153 -23.91 -10.02 -7.38
CA CYS A 153 -25.13 -9.22 -7.54
C CYS A 153 -25.93 -9.17 -6.24
N VAL A 154 -26.74 -8.12 -6.09
CA VAL A 154 -27.77 -8.08 -5.03
C VAL A 154 -28.82 -9.16 -5.27
N ASP A 155 -29.60 -9.46 -4.22
CA ASP A 155 -30.68 -10.45 -4.29
C ASP A 155 -31.62 -10.17 -5.47
N GLU A 156 -32.23 -11.23 -6.00
CA GLU A 156 -33.05 -11.24 -7.23
C GLU A 156 -32.30 -11.07 -8.56
N TYR A 157 -31.09 -10.51 -8.59
CA TYR A 157 -30.29 -10.40 -9.82
C TYR A 157 -29.45 -11.67 -10.05
N LYS A 158 -29.00 -11.84 -11.29
CA LYS A 158 -28.22 -12.99 -11.76
C LYS A 158 -26.91 -12.50 -12.33
N PHE A 159 -25.82 -13.00 -11.74
CA PHE A 159 -24.47 -12.71 -12.21
C PHE A 159 -24.22 -13.38 -13.56
N ALA A 160 -23.76 -12.62 -14.53
CA ALA A 160 -23.46 -13.10 -15.88
C ALA A 160 -22.22 -12.37 -16.42
N SER A 161 -21.06 -13.02 -16.31
CA SER A 161 -19.79 -12.53 -16.87
C SER A 161 -19.47 -11.08 -16.52
N GLY A 162 -19.60 -10.71 -15.24
CA GLY A 162 -19.29 -9.36 -14.76
C GLY A 162 -20.50 -8.44 -14.68
N TYR A 163 -21.67 -8.84 -15.19
CA TYR A 163 -22.91 -8.07 -15.19
C TYR A 163 -23.97 -8.65 -14.25
N CYS A 164 -24.85 -7.80 -13.75
CA CYS A 164 -26.05 -8.20 -13.01
C CYS A 164 -27.30 -7.98 -13.87
N MET A 165 -28.08 -9.04 -14.07
CA MET A 165 -29.28 -9.02 -14.91
C MET A 165 -30.47 -9.70 -14.22
N GLU A 166 -31.69 -9.28 -14.54
CA GLU A 166 -32.92 -9.90 -14.00
C GLU A 166 -33.10 -11.35 -14.48
N SER A 167 -32.66 -11.65 -15.71
CA SER A 167 -32.76 -12.98 -16.32
C SER A 167 -31.48 -13.34 -17.07
N CYS A 168 -31.24 -14.65 -17.22
CA CYS A 168 -30.08 -15.15 -17.94
C CYS A 168 -30.26 -14.94 -19.45
N PRO A 169 -29.26 -14.37 -20.15
CA PRO A 169 -29.34 -14.15 -21.59
C PRO A 169 -29.33 -15.47 -22.36
N GLY A 170 -29.76 -15.44 -23.62
CA GLY A 170 -29.72 -16.60 -24.51
C GLY A 170 -28.34 -17.24 -24.60
N GLY A 171 -28.28 -18.57 -24.71
CA GLY A 171 -27.03 -19.33 -24.65
C GLY A 171 -26.43 -19.48 -23.25
N THR A 172 -27.17 -19.10 -22.20
CA THR A 172 -26.79 -19.34 -20.80
C THR A 172 -27.92 -20.01 -20.01
N TYR A 173 -27.59 -20.65 -18.90
CA TYR A 173 -28.55 -21.31 -18.01
C TYR A 173 -28.34 -20.88 -16.56
N LYS A 174 -29.45 -20.83 -15.80
CA LYS A 174 -29.45 -20.41 -14.39
C LYS A 174 -28.85 -21.49 -13.49
N THR A 175 -27.98 -21.06 -12.59
CA THR A 175 -27.39 -21.88 -11.52
C THR A 175 -27.49 -21.16 -10.19
N GLN A 176 -27.08 -21.82 -9.10
CA GLN A 176 -26.99 -21.20 -7.78
C GLN A 176 -25.96 -20.05 -7.70
N TRP A 177 -25.02 -19.99 -8.65
CA TRP A 177 -23.94 -19.00 -8.70
C TRP A 177 -24.16 -17.91 -9.77
N GLY A 178 -25.31 -17.92 -10.46
CA GLY A 178 -25.60 -17.03 -11.59
C GLY A 178 -25.80 -17.78 -12.91
N CYS A 179 -25.57 -17.09 -14.03
CA CYS A 179 -25.75 -17.60 -15.37
C CYS A 179 -24.45 -18.18 -15.92
N LEU A 180 -24.47 -19.47 -16.28
CA LEU A 180 -23.34 -20.14 -16.93
C LEU A 180 -23.61 -20.30 -18.42
N LYS A 181 -22.57 -20.14 -19.24
CA LYS A 181 -22.68 -20.38 -20.68
C LYS A 181 -22.96 -21.85 -20.95
N CYS A 182 -23.87 -22.10 -21.89
CA CYS A 182 -24.02 -23.42 -22.48
C CYS A 182 -22.71 -23.81 -23.20
N HIS A 183 -22.53 -25.11 -23.40
CA HIS A 183 -21.49 -25.58 -24.30
C HIS A 183 -21.71 -24.99 -25.70
N HIS A 184 -20.64 -24.67 -26.43
CA HIS A 184 -20.72 -23.93 -27.69
C HIS A 184 -21.49 -24.63 -28.82
N PHE A 185 -21.91 -25.89 -28.62
CA PHE A 185 -22.75 -26.65 -29.54
C PHE A 185 -24.25 -26.60 -29.19
N CYS A 186 -24.63 -25.94 -28.09
CA CYS A 186 -26.00 -25.86 -27.61
C CYS A 186 -26.48 -24.40 -27.54
N ASN A 187 -27.64 -24.11 -28.13
CA ASN A 187 -28.28 -22.79 -28.02
C ASN A 187 -29.15 -22.66 -26.76
N GLU A 188 -29.70 -23.77 -26.27
CA GLU A 188 -30.46 -23.87 -25.03
C GLU A 188 -29.96 -25.06 -24.21
N CYS A 189 -29.85 -24.88 -22.89
CA CYS A 189 -29.44 -25.94 -21.97
C CYS A 189 -30.06 -25.68 -20.58
N SER A 190 -30.32 -26.74 -19.81
CA SER A 190 -30.87 -26.65 -18.45
C SER A 190 -30.16 -27.59 -17.50
N MET A 191 -30.03 -27.22 -16.21
CA MET A 191 -29.51 -28.14 -15.20
C MET A 191 -30.57 -29.20 -14.89
N GLN A 192 -30.40 -30.41 -15.40
CA GLN A 192 -31.09 -31.59 -14.89
C GLN A 192 -30.16 -32.41 -13.99
N LEU A 193 -30.61 -32.61 -12.75
CA LEU A 193 -29.92 -33.35 -11.67
C LEU A 193 -29.90 -34.87 -11.86
N SER A 194 -30.03 -35.40 -13.08
CA SER A 194 -30.25 -36.83 -13.29
C SER A 194 -29.04 -37.65 -13.74
N HIS A 195 -27.89 -37.07 -14.11
CA HIS A 195 -26.76 -37.89 -14.56
C HIS A 195 -25.40 -37.40 -14.01
N PRO A 196 -24.70 -38.21 -13.20
CA PRO A 196 -23.32 -37.93 -12.84
C PRO A 196 -22.46 -38.13 -14.09
N ILE A 197 -21.81 -37.06 -14.53
CA ILE A 197 -20.75 -37.06 -15.54
C ILE A 197 -21.24 -37.33 -16.98
N SER A 198 -21.16 -36.28 -17.81
CA SER A 198 -21.14 -36.33 -19.28
C SER A 198 -22.33 -37.00 -19.97
N THR A 199 -23.39 -36.25 -20.28
CA THR A 199 -24.25 -36.56 -21.43
C THR A 199 -25.01 -35.33 -21.87
N TYR A 200 -24.57 -34.75 -23.00
CA TYR A 200 -25.30 -33.75 -23.75
C TYR A 200 -26.62 -34.36 -24.25
N ILE A 201 -27.75 -33.74 -23.95
CA ILE A 201 -29.02 -34.07 -24.62
C ILE A 201 -29.23 -33.02 -25.71
N MET A 202 -29.02 -33.45 -26.95
CA MET A 202 -29.38 -32.71 -28.15
C MET A 202 -30.90 -32.76 -28.31
N TYR A 203 -31.60 -31.66 -28.05
CA TYR A 203 -32.96 -31.48 -28.58
C TYR A 203 -32.84 -30.68 -29.88
N ASN A 204 -32.96 -31.36 -31.02
CA ASN A 204 -33.32 -30.69 -32.27
C ASN A 204 -34.80 -30.31 -32.15
N GLY A 205 -35.06 -29.05 -31.81
CA GLY A 205 -36.35 -28.43 -32.05
C GLY A 205 -36.56 -28.26 -33.54
N ASN A 206 -37.11 -29.29 -34.18
CA ASN A 206 -37.93 -29.16 -35.38
C ASN A 206 -39.01 -30.23 -35.30
N GLU A 207 -40.05 -29.97 -34.50
CA GLU A 207 -41.37 -30.47 -34.82
C GLU A 207 -41.94 -29.58 -35.93
N ASN A 208 -41.73 -30.01 -37.17
CA ASN A 208 -42.63 -29.93 -38.33
C ASN A 208 -42.00 -30.69 -39.50
#